data_AF-A0A1F8T5F0-F1
#
_entry.id   AF-A0A1F8T5F0-F1
#
_cell.length_a   1.000
_cell.length_b   1.000
_cell.length_c   1.000
_cell.angle_alpha   90.00
_cell.angle_beta   90.00
_cell.angle_gamma   90.00
#
_symmetry.space_group_name_H-M   'P 1'
#
loop_
_entity.id
_entity.type
_entity.pdbx_description
1 polymer ?
#
loop_
_entity_poly.entity_id
_entity_poly.type
_entity_poly.pdbx_seq_one_letter_code
_entity_poly.pdbx_strand_id
1 'polypeptide(L)'
;MMQRLSTFISNNRKIIPMTTTAVLAVAAYLIGMAYFEGLRNPQVFLNVFRNTSYILISAIGMTFVILSKGIDLSVSGVVALTTVVSAALLRDDWNPWAVILLVLLIGMSLGLVMGCFIVYLKVQPFIATLAGMWFARGMCFFISDNAIAIDNSTFKILGQTQLLIPGLKELADKAGTPAPYISIPVVVGFVLLAAAFYMAHYTRFGRNVYAIGGNQQSARLMGLPVNRTLLMVYTFNGFCSAMAGLAFALFVSSGHGLYAPGFEMDVIASVVIGGTLLSGGSGYILGTLFGVMVLGITQVLIQFIGSLSSWWTKIVIGVLMLAFIGVQAVLANRKTGEKALDPQAARLRRQRLAVGLGTAVVLVVLAIIFVPKLSSSSAGSTPEAECVVVPFRKEDAAALIADGAVIAYNRIAGPNCVDEMYAIYPDGRVTGDNAVSQVKKQVTSAEVELLMATISDEYGWYTNEIRDTYHHPCRQCYAHYLIVNRNGQEKGVTAVDGGVNMPPNYGFSLSIIRPLLPVINPAP
;
A
#
# COMPACT_ATOMS: atom_id res chain seq x y z
N MET A 1 5.84 18.26 -37.98
CA MET A 1 5.57 17.36 -36.81
C MET A 1 4.59 17.97 -35.80
N MET A 2 4.83 19.19 -35.30
CA MET A 2 3.95 19.86 -34.31
C MET A 2 2.49 20.09 -34.75
N GLN A 3 2.22 20.38 -36.02
CA GLN A 3 0.84 20.53 -36.54
C GLN A 3 0.06 19.20 -36.57
N ARG A 4 0.72 18.08 -36.89
CA ARG A 4 0.12 16.73 -36.84
C ARG A 4 -0.16 16.29 -35.41
N LEU A 5 0.74 16.63 -34.48
CA LEU A 5 0.54 16.40 -33.05
C LEU A 5 -0.64 17.23 -32.51
N SER A 6 -0.73 18.51 -32.88
CA SER A 6 -1.82 19.41 -32.46
C SER A 6 -3.19 18.97 -32.98
N THR A 7 -3.29 18.53 -34.24
CA THR A 7 -4.56 18.03 -34.82
C THR A 7 -4.99 16.71 -34.17
N PHE A 8 -4.06 15.77 -33.94
CA PHE A 8 -4.32 14.52 -33.22
C PHE A 8 -4.81 14.76 -31.78
N ILE A 9 -4.13 15.64 -31.03
CA ILE A 9 -4.52 16.03 -29.67
C ILE A 9 -5.90 16.72 -29.66
N SER A 10 -6.25 17.49 -30.69
CA SER A 10 -7.54 18.18 -30.75
C SER A 10 -8.73 17.24 -30.97
N ASN A 11 -8.53 16.14 -31.70
CA ASN A 11 -9.54 15.11 -31.96
C ASN A 11 -9.68 14.13 -30.78
N ASN A 12 -8.61 13.88 -30.04
CA ASN A 12 -8.56 12.88 -28.96
C ASN A 12 -8.58 13.50 -27.55
N ARG A 13 -9.37 14.56 -27.33
CA ARG A 13 -9.44 15.28 -26.04
C ARG A 13 -9.74 14.41 -24.82
N LYS A 14 -10.48 13.30 -24.99
CA LYS A 14 -10.79 12.34 -23.92
C LYS A 14 -9.58 11.50 -23.49
N ILE A 15 -8.58 11.37 -24.36
CA ILE A 15 -7.37 10.57 -24.16
C ILE A 15 -6.25 11.40 -23.53
N ILE A 16 -6.33 12.74 -23.61
CA ILE A 16 -5.30 13.65 -23.08
C ILE A 16 -4.96 13.36 -21.61
N PRO A 17 -5.93 13.26 -20.67
CA PRO A 17 -5.61 13.01 -19.27
C PRO A 17 -4.87 11.68 -19.08
N MET A 18 -5.32 10.62 -19.77
CA MET A 18 -4.70 9.30 -19.75
C MET A 18 -3.28 9.31 -20.32
N THR A 19 -3.04 10.01 -21.43
CA THR A 19 -1.69 10.09 -22.01
C THR A 19 -0.74 10.90 -21.13
N THR A 20 -1.23 11.97 -20.49
CA THR A 20 -0.43 12.75 -19.57
C THR A 20 0.00 11.91 -18.36
N THR A 21 -0.91 11.10 -17.82
CA THR A 21 -0.62 10.26 -16.65
C THR A 21 0.24 9.06 -17.00
N ALA A 22 0.07 8.47 -18.18
CA ALA A 22 0.97 7.45 -18.70
C ALA A 22 2.40 7.99 -18.87
N VAL A 23 2.55 9.19 -19.47
CA VAL A 23 3.86 9.84 -19.62
C VAL A 23 4.47 10.18 -18.27
N LEU A 24 3.68 10.72 -17.33
CA LEU A 24 4.15 11.03 -15.98
C LEU A 24 4.63 9.78 -15.25
N ALA A 25 3.88 8.68 -15.33
CA ALA A 25 4.24 7.43 -14.67
C ALA A 25 5.54 6.84 -15.27
N VAL A 26 5.65 6.80 -16.60
CA VAL A 26 6.88 6.34 -17.27
C VAL A 26 8.07 7.24 -16.94
N ALA A 27 7.91 8.56 -16.99
CA ALA A 27 8.96 9.50 -16.66
C ALA A 27 9.40 9.36 -15.19
N ALA A 28 8.47 9.27 -14.24
CA ALA A 28 8.78 9.09 -12.83
C ALA A 28 9.57 7.80 -12.58
N TYR A 29 9.21 6.70 -13.24
CA TYR A 29 9.94 5.44 -13.11
C TYR A 29 11.33 5.50 -13.75
N LEU A 30 11.47 6.06 -14.96
CA LEU A 30 12.76 6.20 -15.64
C LEU A 30 13.73 7.11 -14.88
N ILE A 31 13.22 8.21 -14.33
CA ILE A 31 14.00 9.09 -13.45
C ILE A 31 14.41 8.30 -12.20
N GLY A 32 13.48 7.56 -11.59
CA GLY A 32 13.79 6.64 -10.48
C GLY A 32 14.93 5.67 -10.79
N MET A 33 14.93 5.04 -11.97
CA MET A 33 16.00 4.13 -12.42
C MET A 33 17.36 4.83 -12.63
N ALA A 34 17.36 6.11 -12.98
CA ALA A 34 18.59 6.89 -13.12
C ALA A 34 19.24 7.16 -11.75
N TYR A 35 18.43 7.43 -10.72
CA TYR A 35 18.91 7.77 -9.38
C TYR A 35 19.12 6.57 -8.45
N PHE A 36 18.37 5.48 -8.64
CA PHE A 36 18.43 4.30 -7.78
C PHE A 36 18.76 3.07 -8.62
N GLU A 37 19.94 2.50 -8.40
CA GLU A 37 20.38 1.30 -9.11
C GLU A 37 19.46 0.10 -8.87
N GLY A 38 18.92 -0.03 -7.65
CA GLY A 38 17.97 -1.08 -7.32
C GLY A 38 16.66 -1.02 -8.11
N LEU A 39 16.22 0.16 -8.58
CA LEU A 39 15.04 0.29 -9.42
C LEU A 39 15.24 -0.30 -10.82
N ARG A 40 16.49 -0.52 -11.26
CA ARG A 40 16.80 -1.12 -12.56
C ARG A 40 16.46 -2.61 -12.63
N ASN A 41 16.28 -3.27 -11.48
CA ASN A 41 15.87 -4.66 -11.43
C ASN A 41 14.43 -4.81 -11.98
N PRO A 42 14.20 -5.62 -13.03
CA PRO A 42 12.87 -5.84 -13.60
C PRO A 42 11.83 -6.33 -12.58
N GLN A 43 12.25 -7.06 -11.55
CA GLN A 43 11.36 -7.51 -10.49
C GLN A 43 10.78 -6.33 -9.69
N VAL A 44 11.54 -5.25 -9.49
CA VAL A 44 11.05 -4.07 -8.77
C VAL A 44 9.91 -3.41 -9.56
N PHE A 45 9.99 -3.37 -10.89
CA PHE A 45 8.88 -2.93 -11.72
C PHE A 45 7.64 -3.82 -11.55
N LEU A 46 7.80 -5.15 -11.61
CA LEU A 46 6.68 -6.09 -11.43
C LEU A 46 6.09 -6.02 -10.03
N ASN A 47 6.90 -5.70 -9.02
CA ASN A 47 6.45 -5.50 -7.64
C ASN A 47 5.51 -4.29 -7.51
N VAL A 48 5.62 -3.27 -8.37
CA VAL A 48 4.64 -2.16 -8.43
C VAL A 48 3.24 -2.72 -8.65
N PHE A 49 3.07 -3.60 -9.63
CA PHE A 49 1.78 -4.23 -9.91
C PHE A 49 1.36 -5.20 -8.81
N ARG A 50 2.31 -5.97 -8.25
CA ARG A 50 2.01 -6.88 -7.14
C ARG A 50 1.40 -6.14 -5.95
N ASN A 51 2.06 -5.05 -5.53
CA ASN A 51 1.68 -4.27 -4.35
C ASN A 51 0.43 -3.39 -4.59
N THR A 52 0.06 -3.14 -5.85
CA THR A 52 -1.12 -2.33 -6.19
C THR A 52 -2.25 -3.14 -6.83
N SER A 53 -2.12 -4.45 -6.93
CA SER A 53 -3.09 -5.34 -7.60
C SER A 53 -4.51 -5.22 -7.03
N TYR A 54 -4.64 -5.23 -5.71
CA TYR A 54 -5.93 -5.07 -5.03
C TYR A 54 -6.51 -3.66 -5.17
N ILE A 55 -5.67 -2.61 -5.26
CA ILE A 55 -6.10 -1.24 -5.58
C ILE A 55 -6.62 -1.19 -7.02
N LEU A 56 -5.92 -1.81 -7.98
CA LEU A 56 -6.32 -1.86 -9.38
C LEU A 56 -7.70 -2.50 -9.55
N ILE A 57 -7.91 -3.66 -8.93
CA ILE A 57 -9.18 -4.38 -8.98
C ILE A 57 -10.33 -3.48 -8.48
N SER A 58 -10.17 -2.83 -7.33
CA SER A 58 -11.18 -1.92 -6.78
C SER A 58 -11.37 -0.67 -7.66
N ALA A 59 -10.29 -0.08 -8.16
CA ALA A 59 -10.31 1.09 -9.03
C ALA A 59 -11.06 0.86 -10.34
N ILE A 60 -11.03 -0.35 -10.89
CA ILE A 60 -11.81 -0.71 -12.08
C ILE A 60 -13.32 -0.53 -11.80
N GLY A 61 -13.82 -1.07 -10.69
CA GLY A 61 -15.22 -0.90 -10.28
C GLY A 61 -15.56 0.58 -10.03
N MET A 62 -14.69 1.26 -9.28
CA MET A 62 -14.88 2.67 -8.94
C MET A 62 -14.88 3.59 -10.17
N THR A 63 -14.20 3.19 -11.26
CA THR A 63 -14.24 3.90 -12.54
C THR A 63 -15.67 4.00 -13.07
N PHE A 64 -16.44 2.91 -13.05
CA PHE A 64 -17.84 2.93 -13.51
C PHE A 64 -18.73 3.80 -12.62
N VAL A 65 -18.49 3.76 -11.30
CA VAL A 65 -19.21 4.60 -10.33
C VAL A 65 -18.97 6.08 -10.64
N ILE A 66 -17.71 6.51 -10.75
CA ILE A 66 -17.36 7.91 -11.04
C ILE A 66 -17.86 8.32 -12.44
N LEU A 67 -17.74 7.45 -13.44
CA LEU A 67 -18.27 7.72 -14.78
C LEU A 67 -19.78 8.00 -14.74
N SER A 68 -20.53 7.36 -13.84
CA SER A 68 -21.96 7.57 -13.65
C SER A 68 -22.35 8.77 -12.77
N LYS A 69 -21.39 9.62 -12.34
CA LYS A 69 -21.54 10.70 -11.33
C LYS A 69 -21.74 10.24 -9.88
N GLY A 70 -21.40 8.99 -9.57
CA GLY A 70 -21.41 8.46 -8.21
C GLY A 70 -20.06 8.64 -7.50
N ILE A 71 -20.10 8.52 -6.17
CA ILE A 71 -18.91 8.30 -5.34
C ILE A 71 -19.28 7.16 -4.38
N ASP A 72 -18.47 6.10 -4.36
CA ASP A 72 -18.66 4.95 -3.49
C ASP A 72 -17.51 4.85 -2.48
N LEU A 73 -17.82 5.16 -1.22
CA LEU A 73 -16.89 5.08 -0.10
C LEU A 73 -16.89 3.70 0.58
N SER A 74 -17.86 2.84 0.26
CA SER A 74 -18.02 1.53 0.90
C SER A 74 -16.91 0.54 0.55
N VAL A 75 -16.14 0.81 -0.51
CA VAL A 75 -15.10 -0.08 -1.04
C VAL A 75 -14.11 -0.55 0.03
N SER A 76 -13.72 0.29 0.98
CA SER A 76 -12.80 -0.09 2.06
C SER A 76 -13.46 -0.97 3.12
N GLY A 77 -14.71 -0.67 3.48
CA GLY A 77 -15.50 -1.50 4.40
C GLY A 77 -15.78 -2.89 3.81
N VAL A 78 -16.13 -2.97 2.52
CA VAL A 78 -16.36 -4.23 1.81
C VAL A 78 -15.06 -5.03 1.68
N VAL A 79 -13.93 -4.40 1.35
CA VAL A 79 -12.61 -5.04 1.34
C VAL A 79 -12.26 -5.62 2.72
N ALA A 80 -12.44 -4.86 3.80
CA ALA A 80 -12.18 -5.35 5.14
C ALA A 80 -13.10 -6.54 5.50
N LEU A 81 -14.41 -6.42 5.26
CA LEU A 81 -15.37 -7.48 5.55
C LEU A 81 -15.06 -8.76 4.78
N THR A 82 -14.77 -8.65 3.49
CA THR A 82 -14.46 -9.79 2.64
C THR A 82 -13.15 -10.49 3.06
N THR A 83 -12.16 -9.74 3.56
CA THR A 83 -10.93 -10.34 4.14
C THR A 83 -11.21 -11.09 5.44
N VAL A 84 -12.02 -10.52 6.36
CA VAL A 84 -12.34 -11.15 7.64
C VAL A 84 -13.22 -12.37 7.47
N VAL A 85 -14.25 -12.29 6.62
CA VAL A 85 -15.11 -13.44 6.29
C VAL A 85 -14.30 -14.57 5.66
N SER A 86 -13.40 -14.23 4.73
CA SER A 86 -12.51 -15.24 4.12
C SER A 86 -11.65 -15.92 5.18
N ALA A 87 -11.03 -15.14 6.06
CA ALA A 87 -10.16 -15.68 7.11
C ALA A 87 -10.93 -16.54 8.13
N ALA A 88 -12.10 -16.09 8.56
CA ALA A 88 -12.94 -16.81 9.52
C ALA A 88 -13.43 -18.15 8.95
N LEU A 89 -13.98 -18.17 7.73
CA LEU A 89 -14.48 -19.40 7.13
C LEU A 89 -13.37 -20.40 6.81
N LEU A 90 -12.19 -19.92 6.40
CA LEU A 90 -11.04 -20.79 6.16
C LEU A 90 -10.47 -21.37 7.46
N ARG A 91 -10.53 -20.62 8.57
CA ARG A 91 -10.17 -21.13 9.91
C ARG A 91 -11.12 -22.25 10.35
N ASP A 92 -12.39 -22.14 9.99
CA ASP A 92 -13.42 -23.14 10.28
C ASP A 92 -13.43 -24.28 9.22
N ASP A 93 -12.34 -24.46 8.48
CA ASP A 93 -12.12 -25.52 7.48
C ASP A 93 -13.13 -25.58 6.32
N TRP A 94 -13.75 -24.45 5.96
CA TRP A 94 -14.62 -24.39 4.78
C TRP A 94 -13.84 -24.58 3.48
N ASN A 95 -14.51 -25.16 2.47
CA ASN A 95 -13.93 -25.30 1.14
C ASN A 95 -13.53 -23.93 0.56
N PRO A 96 -12.25 -23.70 0.20
CA PRO A 96 -11.75 -22.40 -0.27
C PRO A 96 -12.50 -21.84 -1.48
N TRP A 97 -12.94 -22.70 -2.40
CA TRP A 97 -13.69 -22.26 -3.58
C TRP A 97 -15.10 -21.79 -3.23
N ALA A 98 -15.72 -22.43 -2.22
CA ALA A 98 -17.01 -21.99 -1.70
C ALA A 98 -16.87 -20.64 -0.96
N VAL A 99 -15.78 -20.45 -0.22
CA VAL A 99 -15.46 -19.17 0.43
C VAL A 99 -15.31 -18.05 -0.61
N ILE A 100 -14.53 -18.27 -1.68
CA ILE A 100 -14.37 -17.29 -2.77
C ILE A 100 -15.73 -16.91 -3.35
N LEU A 101 -16.58 -17.90 -3.69
CA LEU A 101 -17.89 -17.64 -4.26
C LEU A 101 -18.79 -16.85 -3.30
N LEU A 102 -18.85 -17.26 -2.04
CA LEU A 102 -19.67 -16.63 -1.00
C LEU A 102 -19.25 -15.17 -0.77
N VAL A 103 -17.96 -14.92 -0.68
CA VAL A 103 -17.42 -13.57 -0.44
C VAL A 103 -17.70 -12.64 -1.62
N LEU A 104 -17.60 -13.14 -2.86
CA LEU A 104 -18.01 -12.39 -4.06
C LEU A 104 -19.52 -12.06 -4.05
N LEU A 105 -20.36 -13.00 -3.61
CA LEU A 105 -21.80 -12.77 -3.45
C LEU A 105 -22.11 -11.75 -2.35
N ILE A 106 -21.36 -11.73 -1.25
CA ILE A 106 -21.48 -10.70 -0.20
C ILE A 106 -21.16 -9.32 -0.76
N GLY A 107 -20.06 -9.18 -1.52
CA GLY A 107 -19.72 -7.90 -2.15
C GLY A 107 -20.81 -7.42 -3.12
N MET A 108 -21.28 -8.32 -3.98
CA MET A 108 -22.36 -8.02 -4.93
C MET A 108 -23.67 -7.63 -4.23
N SER A 109 -24.05 -8.33 -3.16
CA SER A 109 -25.28 -8.07 -2.43
C SER A 109 -25.23 -6.73 -1.71
N LEU A 110 -24.12 -6.40 -1.04
CA LEU A 110 -23.92 -5.10 -0.42
C LEU A 110 -23.95 -3.96 -1.45
N GLY A 111 -23.25 -4.14 -2.58
CA GLY A 111 -23.29 -3.18 -3.69
C GLY A 111 -24.70 -3.00 -4.28
N LEU A 112 -25.46 -4.09 -4.42
CA LEU A 112 -26.85 -4.06 -4.87
C LEU A 112 -27.74 -3.32 -3.88
N VAL A 113 -27.62 -3.61 -2.58
CA VAL A 113 -28.39 -2.94 -1.53
C VAL A 113 -28.12 -1.45 -1.57
N MET A 114 -26.85 -1.02 -1.54
CA MET A 114 -26.49 0.40 -1.64
C MET A 114 -27.01 1.03 -2.94
N GLY A 115 -26.89 0.33 -4.06
CA GLY A 115 -27.47 0.73 -5.34
C GLY A 115 -29.00 0.93 -5.27
N CYS A 116 -29.72 0.07 -4.55
CA CYS A 116 -31.17 0.20 -4.36
C CYS A 116 -31.54 1.47 -3.57
N PHE A 117 -30.82 1.77 -2.49
CA PHE A 117 -31.01 3.03 -1.74
C PHE A 117 -30.77 4.25 -2.64
N ILE A 118 -29.73 4.20 -3.47
CA ILE A 118 -29.39 5.32 -4.37
C ILE A 118 -30.45 5.49 -5.47
N VAL A 119 -30.89 4.40 -6.09
CA VAL A 119 -31.77 4.44 -7.26
C VAL A 119 -33.23 4.64 -6.90
N TYR A 120 -33.74 3.90 -5.90
CA TYR A 120 -35.17 3.90 -5.57
C TYR A 120 -35.51 4.91 -4.47
N LEU A 121 -34.69 4.99 -3.41
CA LEU A 121 -34.90 5.96 -2.33
C LEU A 121 -34.27 7.33 -2.63
N LYS A 122 -33.56 7.46 -3.76
CA LYS A 122 -32.93 8.71 -4.23
C LYS A 122 -31.97 9.32 -3.20
N VAL A 123 -31.35 8.47 -2.38
CA VAL A 123 -30.30 8.89 -1.45
C VAL A 123 -29.06 9.29 -2.23
N GLN A 124 -28.34 10.32 -1.77
CA GLN A 124 -27.08 10.71 -2.41
C GLN A 124 -26.04 9.58 -2.29
N PRO A 125 -25.32 9.23 -3.38
CA PRO A 125 -24.39 8.09 -3.40
C PRO A 125 -23.38 8.02 -2.27
N PHE A 126 -22.72 9.14 -1.95
CA PHE A 126 -21.68 9.15 -0.92
C PHE A 126 -22.25 8.86 0.48
N ILE A 127 -23.48 9.27 0.77
CA ILE A 127 -24.13 9.04 2.08
C ILE A 127 -24.48 7.56 2.22
N ALA A 128 -25.13 6.98 1.21
CA ALA A 128 -25.51 5.57 1.22
C ALA A 128 -24.28 4.66 1.35
N THR A 129 -23.20 5.00 0.66
CA THR A 129 -21.97 4.20 0.65
C THR A 129 -21.10 4.44 1.88
N LEU A 130 -21.11 5.63 2.49
CA LEU A 130 -20.49 5.87 3.79
C LEU A 130 -21.18 5.06 4.90
N ALA A 131 -22.52 5.04 4.91
CA ALA A 131 -23.28 4.19 5.83
C ALA A 131 -22.97 2.69 5.59
N GLY A 132 -22.91 2.27 4.33
CA GLY A 132 -22.50 0.91 3.96
C GLY A 132 -21.08 0.55 4.40
N MET A 133 -20.14 1.50 4.33
CA MET A 133 -18.77 1.34 4.83
C MET A 133 -18.77 1.02 6.32
N TRP A 134 -19.46 1.83 7.13
CA TRP A 134 -19.52 1.64 8.58
C TRP A 134 -20.25 0.35 8.95
N PHE A 135 -21.31 0.01 8.23
CA PHE A 135 -22.00 -1.27 8.41
C PHE A 135 -21.07 -2.45 8.12
N ALA A 136 -20.43 -2.49 6.95
CA ALA A 136 -19.53 -3.58 6.57
C ALA A 136 -18.34 -3.70 7.54
N ARG A 137 -17.79 -2.57 8.00
CA ARG A 137 -16.69 -2.55 8.96
C ARG A 137 -17.13 -2.95 10.36
N GLY A 138 -18.31 -2.53 10.81
CA GLY A 138 -18.90 -2.97 12.08
C GLY A 138 -19.15 -4.48 12.09
N MET A 139 -19.64 -5.03 10.97
CA MET A 139 -19.83 -6.48 10.81
C MET A 139 -18.52 -7.28 10.94
N CYS A 140 -17.36 -6.68 10.65
CA CYS A 140 -16.07 -7.34 10.87
C CYS A 140 -15.85 -7.69 12.35
N PHE A 141 -16.18 -6.77 13.26
CA PHE A 141 -16.00 -6.94 14.70
C PHE A 141 -17.07 -7.85 15.33
N PHE A 142 -18.21 -8.05 14.65
CA PHE A 142 -19.13 -9.14 15.02
C PHE A 142 -18.57 -10.53 14.69
N ILE A 143 -17.67 -10.63 13.70
CA ILE A 143 -17.05 -11.91 13.31
C ILE A 143 -15.82 -12.16 14.19
N SER A 144 -14.94 -11.16 14.34
CA SER A 144 -13.76 -11.26 15.20
C SER A 144 -13.18 -9.90 15.58
N ASP A 145 -12.86 -9.75 16.86
CA ASP A 145 -12.12 -8.59 17.37
C ASP A 145 -10.61 -8.67 17.11
N ASN A 146 -10.08 -9.88 16.89
CA ASN A 146 -8.66 -10.13 16.69
C ASN A 146 -8.34 -10.46 15.23
N ALA A 147 -7.07 -10.29 14.85
CA ALA A 147 -6.63 -10.69 13.52
C ALA A 147 -6.66 -12.21 13.38
N ILE A 148 -7.25 -12.71 12.30
CA ILE A 148 -7.30 -14.14 11.97
C ILE A 148 -6.24 -14.43 10.91
N ALA A 149 -5.29 -15.30 11.21
CA ALA A 149 -4.31 -15.77 10.23
C ALA A 149 -4.96 -16.74 9.23
N ILE A 150 -4.57 -16.66 7.96
CA ILE A 150 -5.04 -17.58 6.91
C ILE A 150 -3.97 -18.64 6.69
N ASP A 151 -4.17 -19.83 7.25
CA ASP A 151 -3.33 -21.00 7.00
C ASP A 151 -4.07 -22.07 6.20
N ASN A 152 -4.33 -21.78 4.91
CA ASN A 152 -4.94 -22.74 4.01
C ASN A 152 -4.04 -22.97 2.79
N SER A 153 -3.85 -24.24 2.43
CA SER A 153 -2.99 -24.65 1.30
C SER A 153 -3.40 -23.99 -0.02
N THR A 154 -4.69 -23.85 -0.29
CA THR A 154 -5.20 -23.25 -1.53
C THR A 154 -4.92 -21.75 -1.57
N PHE A 155 -5.15 -21.02 -0.48
CA PHE A 155 -4.84 -19.59 -0.40
C PHE A 155 -3.33 -19.34 -0.45
N LYS A 156 -2.51 -20.20 0.17
CA LYS A 156 -1.05 -20.14 0.04
C LYS A 156 -0.62 -20.35 -1.42
N ILE A 157 -1.16 -21.35 -2.12
CA ILE A 157 -0.89 -21.54 -3.56
C ILE A 157 -1.32 -20.30 -4.35
N LEU A 158 -2.54 -19.79 -4.14
CA LEU A 158 -3.04 -18.61 -4.88
C LEU A 158 -2.22 -17.34 -4.60
N GLY A 159 -1.72 -17.16 -3.37
CA GLY A 159 -0.93 -15.99 -2.98
C GLY A 159 0.55 -16.08 -3.37
N GLN A 160 1.16 -17.26 -3.25
CA GLN A 160 2.60 -17.47 -3.37
C GLN A 160 3.04 -18.04 -4.72
N THR A 161 2.11 -18.49 -5.59
CA THR A 161 2.49 -18.96 -6.92
C THR A 161 3.15 -17.84 -7.73
N GLN A 162 4.37 -18.13 -8.17
CA GLN A 162 5.18 -17.24 -8.99
C GLN A 162 5.02 -17.64 -10.46
N LEU A 163 4.23 -16.87 -11.22
CA LEU A 163 4.07 -17.06 -12.65
C LEU A 163 5.25 -16.42 -13.37
N LEU A 164 6.10 -17.26 -13.96
CA LEU A 164 7.25 -16.81 -14.77
C LEU A 164 6.76 -16.35 -16.13
N ILE A 165 7.25 -15.20 -16.60
CA ILE A 165 6.88 -14.65 -17.90
C ILE A 165 7.73 -15.32 -18.99
N PRO A 166 7.12 -15.99 -19.99
CA PRO A 166 7.85 -16.54 -21.13
C PRO A 166 8.66 -15.45 -21.85
N GLY A 167 9.94 -15.70 -22.14
CA GLY A 167 10.87 -14.74 -22.75
C GLY A 167 11.72 -13.96 -21.73
N LEU A 168 11.15 -13.47 -20.62
CA LEU A 168 11.96 -12.85 -19.56
C LEU A 168 12.75 -13.88 -18.74
N LYS A 169 12.22 -15.09 -18.60
CA LYS A 169 12.93 -16.22 -17.99
C LYS A 169 14.23 -16.54 -18.75
N GLU A 170 14.17 -16.64 -20.07
CA GLU A 170 15.33 -16.96 -20.91
C GLU A 170 16.39 -15.83 -20.91
N LEU A 171 15.94 -14.58 -20.82
CA LEU A 171 16.82 -13.41 -20.64
C LEU A 171 17.48 -13.41 -19.25
N ALA A 172 16.74 -13.78 -18.21
CA ALA A 172 17.26 -13.87 -16.84
C ALA A 172 18.23 -15.04 -16.67
N ASP A 173 17.92 -16.20 -17.26
CA ASP A 173 18.77 -17.39 -17.31
C ASP A 173 20.09 -17.10 -18.05
N LYS A 174 20.04 -16.33 -19.14
CA LYS A 174 21.24 -15.84 -19.85
C LYS A 174 22.04 -14.80 -19.06
N ALA A 175 21.39 -14.00 -18.22
CA ALA A 175 22.02 -12.97 -17.40
C ALA A 175 22.47 -13.47 -16.02
N GLY A 176 22.22 -14.74 -15.67
CA GLY A 176 22.52 -15.31 -14.35
C GLY A 176 21.72 -14.66 -13.21
N THR A 177 20.59 -14.01 -13.50
CA THR A 177 19.75 -13.34 -12.50
C THR A 177 18.46 -14.13 -12.24
N PRO A 178 17.89 -14.09 -11.03
CA PRO A 178 16.63 -14.78 -10.76
C PRO A 178 15.52 -14.27 -11.69
N ALA A 179 14.79 -15.21 -12.30
CA ALA A 179 13.78 -14.89 -13.29
C ALA A 179 12.63 -14.06 -12.69
N PRO A 180 12.25 -12.94 -13.33
CA PRO A 180 11.19 -12.09 -12.81
C PRO A 180 9.83 -12.79 -12.91
N TYR A 181 8.98 -12.60 -11.89
CA TYR A 181 7.70 -13.29 -11.74
C TYR A 181 6.54 -12.33 -11.45
N ILE A 182 5.34 -12.77 -11.83
CA ILE A 182 4.06 -12.12 -11.54
C ILE A 182 3.24 -13.01 -10.60
N SER A 183 2.50 -12.39 -9.68
CA SER A 183 1.57 -13.11 -8.80
C SER A 183 0.17 -13.23 -9.41
N ILE A 184 -0.59 -14.24 -8.99
CA ILE A 184 -1.96 -14.50 -9.49
C ILE A 184 -2.90 -13.28 -9.34
N PRO A 185 -2.90 -12.52 -8.21
CA PRO A 185 -3.74 -11.33 -8.07
C PRO A 185 -3.52 -10.26 -9.16
N VAL A 186 -2.29 -10.13 -9.67
CA VAL A 186 -1.98 -9.21 -10.77
C VAL A 186 -2.65 -9.68 -12.06
N VAL A 187 -2.58 -10.98 -12.37
CA VAL A 187 -3.24 -11.56 -13.54
C VAL A 187 -4.75 -11.37 -13.46
N VAL A 188 -5.36 -11.63 -12.30
CA VAL A 188 -6.79 -11.37 -12.05
C VAL A 188 -7.13 -9.90 -12.30
N GLY A 189 -6.31 -8.97 -11.81
CA GLY A 189 -6.47 -7.54 -12.06
C GLY A 189 -6.43 -7.16 -13.54
N PHE A 190 -5.49 -7.70 -14.31
CA PHE A 190 -5.39 -7.44 -15.76
C PHE A 190 -6.52 -8.10 -16.57
N VAL A 191 -6.95 -9.30 -16.20
CA VAL A 191 -8.11 -9.97 -16.80
C VAL A 191 -9.37 -9.14 -16.55
N LEU A 192 -9.56 -8.66 -15.31
CA LEU A 192 -10.68 -7.80 -14.96
C LEU A 192 -10.60 -6.46 -15.70
N LEU A 193 -9.41 -5.88 -15.86
CA LEU A 193 -9.20 -4.66 -16.64
C LEU A 193 -9.60 -4.86 -18.11
N ALA A 194 -9.21 -5.98 -18.72
CA ALA A 194 -9.59 -6.32 -20.08
C ALA A 194 -11.10 -6.51 -20.23
N ALA A 195 -11.73 -7.23 -19.29
CA ALA A 195 -13.17 -7.41 -19.24
C ALA A 195 -13.91 -6.07 -19.09
N ALA A 196 -13.45 -5.21 -18.17
CA ALA A 196 -14.00 -3.89 -17.93
C ALA A 196 -13.83 -2.97 -19.15
N PHE A 197 -12.66 -3.00 -19.81
CA PHE A 197 -12.41 -2.27 -21.04
C PHE A 197 -13.39 -2.68 -22.13
N TYR A 198 -13.61 -3.98 -22.31
CA TYR A 198 -14.60 -4.52 -23.23
C TYR A 198 -16.02 -4.06 -22.87
N MET A 199 -16.41 -4.18 -21.59
CA MET A 199 -17.70 -3.73 -21.09
C MET A 199 -17.95 -2.24 -21.34
N ALA A 200 -16.96 -1.37 -21.11
CA ALA A 200 -17.15 0.06 -21.26
C ALA A 200 -17.25 0.54 -22.71
N HIS A 201 -16.48 -0.05 -23.63
CA HIS A 201 -16.37 0.47 -25.00
C HIS A 201 -17.23 -0.30 -26.01
N TYR A 202 -17.46 -1.59 -25.80
CA TYR A 202 -18.10 -2.46 -26.79
C TYR A 202 -19.53 -2.88 -26.42
N THR A 203 -19.99 -2.65 -25.18
CA THR A 203 -21.33 -3.06 -24.76
C THR A 203 -22.35 -1.92 -24.70
N ARG A 204 -23.64 -2.27 -24.60
CA ARG A 204 -24.72 -1.30 -24.33
C ARG A 204 -24.62 -0.72 -22.91
N PHE A 205 -24.19 -1.54 -21.95
CA PHE A 205 -24.00 -1.11 -20.56
C PHE A 205 -23.03 0.07 -20.45
N GLY A 206 -21.84 -0.04 -21.05
CA GLY A 206 -20.85 1.03 -21.07
C GLY A 206 -21.39 2.34 -21.67
N ARG A 207 -22.03 2.27 -22.84
CA ARG A 207 -22.67 3.44 -23.48
C ARG A 207 -23.71 4.11 -22.60
N ASN A 208 -24.53 3.32 -21.89
CA ASN A 208 -25.50 3.86 -20.93
C ASN A 208 -24.82 4.57 -19.77
N VAL A 209 -23.73 4.00 -19.21
CA VAL A 209 -22.97 4.61 -18.11
C VAL A 209 -22.42 5.98 -18.51
N TYR A 210 -21.77 6.09 -19.68
CA TYR A 210 -21.28 7.38 -20.18
C TYR A 210 -22.39 8.40 -20.43
N ALA A 211 -23.55 7.95 -20.96
CA ALA A 211 -24.69 8.83 -21.21
C ALA A 211 -25.32 9.38 -19.91
N ILE A 212 -25.48 8.51 -18.89
CA ILE A 212 -25.96 8.88 -17.55
C ILE A 212 -25.01 9.89 -16.91
N GLY A 213 -23.70 9.62 -17.01
CA GLY A 213 -22.65 10.52 -16.53
C GLY A 213 -22.70 11.91 -17.15
N GLY A 214 -22.98 12.01 -18.46
CA GLY A 214 -23.14 13.31 -19.13
C GLY A 214 -24.32 14.09 -18.58
N ASN A 215 -25.53 13.56 -18.75
CA ASN A 215 -26.75 14.13 -18.19
C ASN A 215 -27.82 13.04 -17.96
N GLN A 216 -28.08 12.71 -16.71
CA GLN A 216 -29.04 11.69 -16.31
C GLN A 216 -30.47 12.01 -16.76
N GLN A 217 -30.89 13.28 -16.76
CA GLN A 217 -32.23 13.68 -17.22
C GLN A 217 -32.37 13.46 -18.73
N SER A 218 -31.38 13.90 -19.52
CA SER A 218 -31.36 13.66 -20.97
C SER A 218 -31.32 12.17 -21.30
N ALA A 219 -30.53 11.38 -20.58
CA ALA A 219 -30.48 9.93 -20.75
C ALA A 219 -31.86 9.27 -20.53
N ARG A 220 -32.61 9.74 -19.53
CA ARG A 220 -33.96 9.25 -19.24
C ARG A 220 -34.97 9.63 -20.32
N LEU A 221 -34.89 10.85 -20.85
CA LEU A 221 -35.75 11.31 -21.97
C LEU A 221 -35.45 10.57 -23.28
N MET A 222 -34.20 10.11 -23.46
CA MET A 222 -33.81 9.25 -24.58
C MET A 222 -34.19 7.76 -24.39
N GLY A 223 -34.94 7.41 -23.34
CA GLY A 223 -35.42 6.05 -23.09
C GLY A 223 -34.37 5.08 -22.56
N LEU A 224 -33.21 5.55 -22.09
CA LEU A 224 -32.19 4.68 -21.52
C LEU A 224 -32.63 4.13 -20.15
N PRO A 225 -32.31 2.86 -19.82
CA PRO A 225 -32.68 2.25 -18.54
C PRO A 225 -31.76 2.73 -17.42
N VAL A 226 -31.91 3.99 -16.99
CA VAL A 226 -31.06 4.66 -16.00
C VAL A 226 -30.99 3.86 -14.70
N ASN A 227 -32.15 3.51 -14.13
CA ASN A 227 -32.24 2.82 -12.84
C ASN A 227 -31.53 1.46 -12.85
N ARG A 228 -31.79 0.63 -13.88
CA ARG A 228 -31.14 -0.68 -14.01
C ARG A 228 -29.63 -0.56 -14.22
N THR A 229 -29.20 0.44 -14.99
CA THR A 229 -27.77 0.68 -15.26
C THR A 229 -27.06 1.09 -13.97
N LEU A 230 -27.63 1.99 -13.17
CA LEU A 230 -27.05 2.41 -11.89
C LEU A 230 -26.96 1.24 -10.90
N LEU A 231 -28.00 0.39 -10.80
CA LEU A 231 -27.94 -0.81 -9.97
C LEU A 231 -26.78 -1.72 -10.38
N MET A 232 -26.66 -2.01 -11.68
CA MET A 232 -25.56 -2.82 -12.21
C MET A 232 -24.18 -2.20 -11.93
N VAL A 233 -24.04 -0.88 -11.96
CA VAL A 233 -22.79 -0.17 -11.64
C VAL A 233 -22.38 -0.43 -10.18
N TYR A 234 -23.27 -0.23 -9.22
CA TYR A 234 -22.93 -0.44 -7.80
C TYR A 234 -22.76 -1.93 -7.44
N THR A 235 -23.54 -2.84 -8.05
CA THR A 235 -23.33 -4.28 -7.90
C THR A 235 -21.98 -4.73 -8.46
N PHE A 236 -21.59 -4.21 -9.63
CA PHE A 236 -20.27 -4.49 -10.22
C PHE A 236 -19.13 -3.90 -9.37
N ASN A 237 -19.32 -2.70 -8.78
CA ASN A 237 -18.35 -2.15 -7.85
C ASN A 237 -18.22 -2.98 -6.57
N GLY A 238 -19.33 -3.50 -6.03
CA GLY A 238 -19.32 -4.43 -4.91
C GLY A 238 -18.60 -5.74 -5.22
N PHE A 239 -18.78 -6.28 -6.42
CA PHE A 239 -18.01 -7.43 -6.92
C PHE A 239 -16.51 -7.14 -6.98
N CYS A 240 -16.12 -6.00 -7.58
CA CYS A 240 -14.73 -5.58 -7.66
C CYS A 240 -14.13 -5.37 -6.26
N SER A 241 -14.89 -4.81 -5.33
CA SER A 241 -14.44 -4.58 -3.95
C SER A 241 -14.22 -5.90 -3.20
N ALA A 242 -15.11 -6.89 -3.36
CA ALA A 242 -14.90 -8.21 -2.78
C ALA A 242 -13.73 -8.97 -3.40
N MET A 243 -13.55 -8.87 -4.71
CA MET A 243 -12.38 -9.44 -5.39
C MET A 243 -11.08 -8.76 -4.96
N ALA A 244 -11.10 -7.44 -4.74
CA ALA A 244 -9.98 -6.71 -4.18
C ALA A 244 -9.67 -7.14 -2.74
N GLY A 245 -10.70 -7.41 -1.93
CA GLY A 245 -10.55 -7.98 -0.59
C GLY A 245 -9.96 -9.38 -0.58
N LEU A 246 -10.37 -10.26 -1.50
CA LEU A 246 -9.72 -11.56 -1.69
C LEU A 246 -8.26 -11.41 -2.09
N ALA A 247 -7.95 -10.53 -3.05
CA ALA A 247 -6.57 -10.24 -3.45
C ALA A 247 -5.74 -9.65 -2.29
N PHE A 248 -6.35 -8.82 -1.45
CA PHE A 248 -5.71 -8.25 -0.27
C PHE A 248 -5.48 -9.31 0.82
N ALA A 249 -6.44 -10.21 1.04
CA ALA A 249 -6.30 -11.33 1.96
C ALA A 249 -5.18 -12.29 1.53
N LEU A 250 -5.03 -12.54 0.22
CA LEU A 250 -3.92 -13.31 -0.33
C LEU A 250 -2.56 -12.61 -0.16
N PHE A 251 -2.55 -11.27 -0.21
CA PHE A 251 -1.33 -10.48 -0.05
C PHE A 251 -0.86 -10.44 1.42
N VAL A 252 -1.78 -10.24 2.37
CA VAL A 252 -1.45 -10.11 3.81
C VAL A 252 -1.45 -11.47 4.53
N SER A 253 -2.14 -12.49 3.99
CA SER A 253 -2.34 -13.81 4.61
C SER A 253 -3.04 -13.78 5.98
N SER A 254 -3.88 -12.76 6.20
CA SER A 254 -4.71 -12.62 7.39
C SER A 254 -5.95 -11.76 7.09
N GLY A 255 -6.93 -11.79 7.99
CA GLY A 255 -8.12 -10.93 7.96
C GLY A 255 -8.31 -10.19 9.28
N HIS A 256 -8.57 -8.88 9.20
CA HIS A 256 -8.87 -8.05 10.38
C HIS A 256 -9.78 -6.85 10.02
N GLY A 257 -10.67 -6.48 10.94
CA GLY A 257 -11.63 -5.39 10.75
C GLY A 257 -10.99 -4.01 10.59
N LEU A 258 -9.75 -3.82 11.05
CA LEU A 258 -9.01 -2.56 10.88
C LEU A 258 -8.22 -2.43 9.57
N TYR A 259 -8.22 -3.44 8.70
CA TYR A 259 -7.50 -3.36 7.42
C TYR A 259 -8.10 -2.33 6.45
N ALA A 260 -7.32 -1.94 5.45
CA ALA A 260 -7.72 -0.98 4.41
C ALA A 260 -8.20 0.42 4.91
N PRO A 261 -7.58 1.06 5.93
CA PRO A 261 -7.98 2.42 6.33
C PRO A 261 -7.60 3.43 5.24
N GLY A 262 -8.55 4.27 4.83
CA GLY A 262 -8.34 5.26 3.76
C GLY A 262 -8.13 4.64 2.37
N PHE A 263 -8.42 3.35 2.21
CA PHE A 263 -8.29 2.63 0.94
C PHE A 263 -9.22 3.21 -0.13
N GLU A 264 -10.41 3.65 0.26
CA GLU A 264 -11.37 4.35 -0.60
C GLU A 264 -10.76 5.61 -1.23
N MET A 265 -9.95 6.35 -0.47
CA MET A 265 -9.30 7.58 -0.94
C MET A 265 -8.19 7.26 -1.94
N ASP A 266 -7.40 6.21 -1.72
CA ASP A 266 -6.37 5.76 -2.68
C ASP A 266 -6.99 5.30 -4.00
N VAL A 267 -8.10 4.57 -3.92
CA VAL A 267 -8.85 4.10 -5.08
C VAL A 267 -9.42 5.27 -5.87
N ILE A 268 -10.11 6.22 -5.20
CA ILE A 268 -10.64 7.43 -5.85
C ILE A 268 -9.52 8.25 -6.47
N ALA A 269 -8.44 8.51 -5.72
CA ALA A 269 -7.29 9.26 -6.21
C ALA A 269 -6.69 8.60 -7.45
N SER A 270 -6.52 7.27 -7.45
CA SER A 270 -6.00 6.53 -8.61
C SER A 270 -6.91 6.66 -9.84
N VAL A 271 -8.23 6.59 -9.67
CA VAL A 271 -9.19 6.75 -10.78
C VAL A 271 -9.19 8.17 -11.34
N VAL A 272 -9.16 9.17 -10.44
CA VAL A 272 -9.19 10.58 -10.79
C VAL A 272 -7.89 10.99 -11.45
N ILE A 273 -6.73 10.68 -10.85
CA ILE A 273 -5.40 10.88 -11.46
C ILE A 273 -5.35 10.15 -12.80
N GLY A 274 -5.94 8.94 -12.90
CA GLY A 274 -6.04 8.21 -14.16
C GLY A 274 -6.78 8.93 -15.31
N GLY A 275 -7.49 10.02 -15.03
CA GLY A 275 -8.12 10.86 -16.05
C GLY A 275 -9.64 10.81 -16.10
N THR A 276 -10.28 10.11 -15.16
CA THR A 276 -11.74 10.09 -15.05
C THR A 276 -12.21 11.35 -14.33
N LEU A 277 -13.16 12.08 -14.92
CA LEU A 277 -13.69 13.31 -14.32
C LEU A 277 -14.67 12.98 -13.20
N LEU A 278 -14.53 13.63 -12.04
CA LEU A 278 -15.51 13.55 -10.93
C LEU A 278 -16.90 14.05 -11.33
N SER A 279 -16.97 14.92 -12.33
CA SER A 279 -18.24 15.37 -12.92
C SER A 279 -18.90 14.32 -13.83
N GLY A 280 -18.29 13.14 -14.02
CA GLY A 280 -18.83 12.02 -14.79
C GLY A 280 -18.86 12.21 -16.31
N GLY A 281 -19.28 11.16 -17.02
CA GLY A 281 -19.49 11.17 -18.48
C GLY A 281 -18.23 11.24 -19.35
N SER A 282 -17.04 11.37 -18.76
CA SER A 282 -15.76 11.39 -19.47
C SER A 282 -14.66 10.72 -18.65
N GLY A 283 -13.98 9.77 -19.27
CA GLY A 283 -12.87 9.00 -18.70
C GLY A 283 -12.54 7.83 -19.62
N TYR A 284 -11.44 7.15 -19.34
CA TYR A 284 -11.03 5.91 -20.01
C TYR A 284 -10.59 4.91 -18.95
N ILE A 285 -11.02 3.66 -19.07
CA ILE A 285 -10.66 2.60 -18.11
C ILE A 285 -9.16 2.31 -18.12
N LEU A 286 -8.48 2.40 -19.26
CA LEU A 286 -7.02 2.27 -19.30
C LEU A 286 -6.31 3.39 -18.53
N GLY A 287 -6.95 4.54 -18.33
CA GLY A 287 -6.42 5.61 -17.49
C GLY A 287 -6.27 5.21 -16.04
N THR A 288 -7.16 4.38 -15.50
CA THR A 288 -7.09 3.98 -14.09
C THR A 288 -5.93 3.04 -13.80
N LEU A 289 -5.52 2.20 -14.77
CA LEU A 289 -4.25 1.47 -14.70
C LEU A 289 -3.06 2.42 -14.49
N PHE A 290 -2.97 3.49 -15.29
CA PHE A 290 -1.87 4.45 -15.15
C PHE A 290 -1.94 5.25 -13.85
N GLY A 291 -3.15 5.60 -13.37
CA GLY A 291 -3.31 6.25 -12.07
C GLY A 291 -2.84 5.37 -10.90
N VAL A 292 -3.20 4.08 -10.91
CA VAL A 292 -2.71 3.10 -9.93
C VAL A 292 -1.19 2.91 -10.05
N MET A 293 -0.65 2.93 -11.27
CA MET A 293 0.79 2.85 -11.50
C MET A 293 1.53 4.07 -10.94
N VAL A 294 0.97 5.30 -11.05
CA VAL A 294 1.53 6.49 -10.40
C VAL A 294 1.57 6.31 -8.88
N LEU A 295 0.50 5.81 -8.28
CA LEU A 295 0.46 5.51 -6.85
C LEU A 295 1.54 4.49 -6.47
N GLY A 296 1.64 3.37 -7.19
CA GLY A 296 2.62 2.32 -6.90
C GLY A 296 4.07 2.76 -7.12
N ILE A 297 4.36 3.53 -8.17
CA ILE A 297 5.70 4.10 -8.40
C ILE A 297 6.05 5.08 -7.29
N THR A 298 5.10 5.92 -6.86
CA THR A 298 5.32 6.87 -5.75
C THR A 298 5.66 6.12 -4.46
N GLN A 299 4.94 5.05 -4.14
CA GLN A 299 5.24 4.17 -3.00
C GLN A 299 6.65 3.58 -3.09
N VAL A 300 7.01 3.03 -4.25
CA VAL A 300 8.34 2.45 -4.47
C VAL A 300 9.43 3.51 -4.31
N LEU A 301 9.28 4.70 -4.92
CA LEU A 301 10.28 5.76 -4.82
C LEU A 301 10.50 6.22 -3.38
N ILE A 302 9.43 6.43 -2.60
CA ILE A 302 9.52 6.84 -1.20
C ILE A 302 10.19 5.75 -0.36
N GLN A 303 9.87 4.48 -0.61
CA GLN A 303 10.50 3.35 0.07
C GLN A 303 12.01 3.26 -0.23
N PHE A 304 12.43 3.58 -1.46
CA PHE A 304 13.86 3.61 -1.84
C PHE A 304 14.64 4.80 -1.28
N ILE A 305 13.97 5.93 -1.00
CA ILE A 305 14.58 7.08 -0.32
C ILE A 305 14.92 6.71 1.13
N GLY A 306 14.10 5.91 1.80
CA GLY A 306 14.36 5.32 3.12
C GLY A 306 14.37 6.28 4.32
N SER A 307 14.62 7.58 4.10
CA SER A 307 14.63 8.62 5.14
C SER A 307 13.24 9.22 5.42
N LEU A 308 12.26 8.96 4.56
CA LEU A 308 10.91 9.53 4.65
C LEU A 308 9.94 8.54 5.30
N SER A 309 9.10 9.04 6.20
CA SER A 309 8.01 8.25 6.78
C SER A 309 6.96 7.87 5.73
N SER A 310 6.22 6.78 5.98
CA SER A 310 5.17 6.27 5.07
C SER A 310 4.07 7.31 4.76
N TRP A 311 3.85 8.27 5.67
CA TRP A 311 2.90 9.38 5.51
C TRP A 311 3.21 10.29 4.31
N TRP A 312 4.48 10.40 3.90
CA TRP A 312 4.86 11.16 2.71
C TRP A 312 4.18 10.65 1.45
N THR A 313 3.90 9.34 1.37
CA THR A 313 3.14 8.76 0.26
C THR A 313 1.76 9.39 0.17
N LYS A 314 1.07 9.54 1.30
CA LYS A 314 -0.27 10.14 1.36
C LYS A 314 -0.24 11.63 1.05
N ILE A 315 0.78 12.36 1.51
CA ILE A 315 0.98 13.78 1.19
C ILE A 315 1.15 13.96 -0.33
N VAL A 316 2.05 13.19 -0.95
CA VAL A 316 2.30 13.29 -2.40
C VAL A 316 1.05 12.94 -3.20
N ILE A 317 0.32 11.89 -2.82
CA ILE A 317 -0.95 11.52 -3.48
C ILE A 317 -1.99 12.64 -3.33
N GLY A 318 -2.12 13.24 -2.14
CA GLY A 318 -3.04 14.35 -1.90
C GLY A 318 -2.72 15.58 -2.74
N VAL A 319 -1.44 15.97 -2.82
CA VAL A 319 -0.98 17.09 -3.65
C VAL A 319 -1.20 16.79 -5.13
N LEU A 320 -0.88 15.58 -5.59
CA LEU A 320 -1.13 15.12 -6.96
C LEU A 320 -2.61 15.18 -7.32
N MET A 321 -3.47 14.68 -6.43
CA MET A 321 -4.92 14.70 -6.62
C MET A 321 -5.45 16.13 -6.71
N LEU A 322 -5.04 17.03 -5.79
CA LEU A 322 -5.44 18.43 -5.81
C LEU A 322 -4.96 19.14 -7.07
N ALA A 323 -3.72 18.91 -7.48
CA ALA A 323 -3.18 19.44 -8.73
C ALA A 323 -3.98 18.96 -9.94
N PHE A 324 -4.30 17.66 -10.01
CA PHE A 324 -5.06 17.09 -11.12
C PHE A 324 -6.49 17.63 -11.17
N ILE A 325 -7.17 17.71 -10.03
CA ILE A 325 -8.51 18.30 -9.92
C ILE A 325 -8.47 19.78 -10.28
N GLY A 326 -7.47 20.53 -9.82
CA GLY A 326 -7.28 21.95 -10.17
C GLY A 326 -7.14 22.15 -11.68
N VAL A 327 -6.30 21.33 -12.32
CA VAL A 327 -6.14 21.33 -13.79
C VAL A 327 -7.49 21.02 -14.47
N GLN A 328 -8.20 19.98 -14.02
CA GLN A 328 -9.52 19.63 -14.55
C GLN A 328 -10.54 20.75 -14.39
N ALA A 329 -10.61 21.38 -13.21
CA ALA A 329 -11.55 22.45 -12.89
C ALA A 329 -11.32 23.70 -13.75
N VAL A 330 -10.06 24.11 -13.93
CA VAL A 330 -9.70 25.25 -14.80
C VAL A 330 -10.08 24.98 -16.25
N LEU A 331 -9.85 23.75 -16.74
CA LEU A 331 -10.24 23.34 -18.09
C LEU A 331 -11.76 23.22 -18.27
N ALA A 332 -12.50 22.87 -17.22
CA ALA A 332 -13.95 22.72 -17.24
C ALA A 332 -14.67 24.08 -17.15
N ASN A 333 -14.27 24.97 -16.22
CA ASN A 333 -14.96 26.24 -15.94
C ASN A 333 -14.82 27.28 -17.06
N ARG A 334 -13.77 27.20 -17.89
CA ARG A 334 -13.61 28.11 -19.05
C ARG A 334 -14.48 27.75 -20.25
N LYS A 335 -15.31 26.69 -20.16
CA LYS A 335 -16.33 26.37 -21.18
C LYS A 335 -17.49 27.38 -21.21
N THR A 336 -17.71 28.12 -20.13
CA THR A 336 -18.91 28.98 -19.98
C THR A 336 -18.65 30.44 -20.37
N GLY A 337 -17.39 30.87 -20.55
CA GLY A 337 -17.01 32.29 -20.57
C GLY A 337 -16.51 32.90 -21.89
N GLU A 338 -16.26 32.15 -22.97
CA GLU A 338 -15.73 32.75 -24.21
C GLU A 338 -16.63 32.46 -25.41
N LYS A 339 -17.64 33.32 -25.62
CA LYS A 339 -17.94 33.79 -26.97
C LYS A 339 -16.82 34.78 -27.32
N ALA A 340 -15.72 34.32 -27.91
CA ALA A 340 -14.66 35.22 -28.36
C ALA A 340 -14.11 34.80 -29.73
N LEU A 341 -13.97 35.84 -30.56
CA LEU A 341 -13.45 35.90 -31.92
C LEU A 341 -12.24 34.97 -32.15
N ASP A 342 -12.32 34.22 -33.24
CA ASP A 342 -11.33 33.30 -33.79
C ASP A 342 -11.09 31.95 -33.04
N PRO A 343 -11.77 30.86 -33.47
CA PRO A 343 -11.72 29.55 -32.83
C PRO A 343 -10.38 28.82 -32.98
N GLN A 344 -9.46 29.24 -33.86
CA GLN A 344 -8.17 28.55 -34.06
C GLN A 344 -7.07 29.03 -33.09
N ALA A 345 -6.93 30.34 -32.87
CA ALA A 345 -5.90 30.90 -31.98
C ALA A 345 -6.15 30.57 -30.50
N ALA A 346 -7.42 30.62 -30.06
CA ALA A 346 -7.82 30.21 -28.71
C ALA A 346 -7.54 28.71 -28.47
N ARG A 347 -7.62 27.87 -29.51
CA ARG A 347 -7.39 26.41 -29.42
C ARG A 347 -5.92 26.06 -29.19
N LEU A 348 -5.01 26.74 -29.89
CA LEU A 348 -3.56 26.56 -29.74
C LEU A 348 -3.06 27.06 -28.38
N ARG A 349 -3.60 28.18 -27.89
CA ARG A 349 -3.26 28.73 -26.56
C ARG A 349 -3.75 27.79 -25.44
N ARG A 350 -4.95 27.21 -25.58
CA ARG A 350 -5.49 26.18 -24.65
C ARG A 350 -4.65 24.90 -24.64
N GLN A 351 -4.14 24.45 -25.79
CA GLN A 351 -3.26 23.27 -25.87
C GLN A 351 -1.92 23.50 -25.18
N ARG A 352 -1.27 24.65 -25.43
CA ARG A 352 -0.01 25.00 -24.77
C ARG A 352 -0.14 25.15 -23.26
N LEU A 353 -1.28 25.64 -22.77
CA LEU A 353 -1.56 25.77 -21.33
C LEU A 353 -1.91 24.44 -20.66
N ALA A 354 -2.66 23.54 -21.31
CA ALA A 354 -2.95 22.22 -20.74
C ALA A 354 -1.68 21.35 -20.66
N VAL A 355 -0.83 21.43 -21.68
CA VAL A 355 0.51 20.80 -21.67
C VAL A 355 1.40 21.50 -20.64
N GLY A 356 1.40 22.84 -20.60
CA GLY A 356 2.18 23.65 -19.67
C GLY A 356 1.84 23.43 -18.19
N LEU A 357 0.55 23.32 -17.84
CA LEU A 357 0.12 23.00 -16.48
C LEU A 357 0.40 21.52 -16.14
N GLY A 358 0.19 20.60 -17.08
CA GLY A 358 0.57 19.19 -16.91
C GLY A 358 2.06 19.04 -16.65
N THR A 359 2.91 19.76 -17.39
CA THR A 359 4.36 19.81 -17.15
C THR A 359 4.72 20.50 -15.84
N ALA A 360 3.97 21.52 -15.40
CA ALA A 360 4.20 22.15 -14.10
C ALA A 360 3.89 21.20 -12.94
N VAL A 361 2.83 20.39 -13.04
CA VAL A 361 2.53 19.34 -12.04
C VAL A 361 3.63 18.28 -12.03
N VAL A 362 4.10 17.84 -13.22
CA VAL A 362 5.25 16.93 -13.33
C VAL A 362 6.50 17.52 -12.66
N LEU A 363 6.80 18.79 -12.93
CA LEU A 363 7.96 19.49 -12.35
C LEU A 363 7.83 19.69 -10.84
N VAL A 364 6.63 19.94 -10.32
CA VAL A 364 6.39 20.05 -8.88
C VAL A 364 6.50 18.69 -8.20
N VAL A 365 6.05 17.61 -8.83
CA VAL A 365 6.20 16.23 -8.30
C VAL A 365 7.67 15.83 -8.28
N LEU A 366 8.39 16.12 -9.36
CA LEU A 366 9.84 15.95 -9.40
C LEU A 366 10.53 16.87 -8.38
N ALA A 367 10.11 18.11 -8.21
CA ALA A 367 10.69 18.98 -7.18
C ALA A 367 10.43 18.43 -5.77
N ILE A 368 9.20 18.01 -5.42
CA ILE A 368 8.90 17.51 -4.07
C ILE A 368 9.65 16.21 -3.75
N ILE A 369 9.79 15.30 -4.72
CA ILE A 369 10.52 14.04 -4.53
C ILE A 369 12.03 14.27 -4.47
N PHE A 370 12.57 15.25 -5.22
CA PHE A 370 14.01 15.42 -5.41
C PHE A 370 14.65 16.61 -4.67
N VAL A 371 13.88 17.61 -4.22
CA VAL A 371 14.36 18.75 -3.41
C VAL A 371 15.07 18.31 -2.12
N PRO A 372 14.65 17.24 -1.40
CA PRO A 372 15.39 16.77 -0.23
C PRO A 372 16.85 16.41 -0.54
N LYS A 373 17.17 16.05 -1.80
CA LYS A 373 18.55 15.79 -2.23
C LYS A 373 19.33 17.03 -2.67
N LEU A 374 18.65 18.08 -3.14
CA LEU A 374 19.30 19.38 -3.42
C LEU A 374 19.59 20.16 -2.13
N SER A 375 18.69 20.12 -1.13
CA SER A 375 18.94 20.76 0.16
C SER A 375 19.97 20.03 1.03
N SER A 376 20.19 18.73 0.79
CA SER A 376 21.29 17.99 1.43
C SER A 376 22.64 18.17 0.73
N SER A 377 22.70 18.90 -0.39
CA SER A 377 23.98 19.29 -0.99
C SER A 377 24.62 20.52 -0.35
N SER A 378 23.91 21.22 0.55
CA SER A 378 24.41 22.39 1.30
C SER A 378 24.55 22.17 2.80
N ALA A 379 24.22 20.98 3.32
CA ALA A 379 24.70 20.57 4.63
C ALA A 379 26.02 19.83 4.37
N GLY A 380 27.14 20.40 4.81
CA GLY A 380 28.44 19.75 4.71
C GLY A 380 28.30 18.30 5.18
N SER A 381 28.61 17.36 4.29
CA SER A 381 28.69 15.95 4.62
C SER A 381 29.74 15.78 5.71
N THR A 382 29.32 15.68 6.97
CA THR A 382 30.00 14.73 7.83
C THR A 382 29.88 13.39 7.12
N PRO A 383 30.98 12.66 6.91
CA PRO A 383 30.90 11.38 6.23
C PRO A 383 29.92 10.51 7.02
N GLU A 384 28.78 10.17 6.41
CA GLU A 384 27.88 9.14 6.94
C GLU A 384 28.75 7.90 7.09
N ALA A 385 29.12 7.59 8.33
CA ALA A 385 29.92 6.43 8.64
C ALA A 385 29.16 5.22 8.11
N GLU A 386 29.82 4.45 7.25
CA GLU A 386 29.32 3.16 6.82
C GLU A 386 28.96 2.38 8.08
N CYS A 387 27.67 2.07 8.24
CA CYS A 387 27.22 1.41 9.44
C CYS A 387 27.76 -0.03 9.45
N VAL A 388 28.83 -0.23 10.22
CA VAL A 388 29.46 -1.53 10.42
C VAL A 388 28.80 -2.20 11.62
N VAL A 389 28.24 -3.40 11.42
CA VAL A 389 27.74 -4.22 12.52
C VAL A 389 28.91 -4.61 13.42
N VAL A 390 28.90 -4.12 14.65
CA VAL A 390 29.90 -4.46 15.67
C VAL A 390 29.57 -5.85 16.25
N PRO A 391 30.56 -6.72 16.50
CA PRO A 391 30.33 -8.00 17.14
C PRO A 391 29.75 -7.83 18.55
N PHE A 392 28.90 -8.77 18.95
CA PHE A 392 28.27 -8.78 20.27
C PHE A 392 29.31 -8.88 21.40
N ARG A 393 29.21 -7.95 22.38
CA ARG A 393 30.07 -7.85 23.57
C ARG A 393 29.76 -8.97 24.58
N LYS A 394 30.25 -10.17 24.29
CA LYS A 394 30.01 -11.39 25.11
C LYS A 394 30.59 -11.29 26.53
N GLU A 395 31.76 -10.68 26.67
CA GLU A 395 32.45 -10.54 27.96
C GLU A 395 31.72 -9.60 28.92
N ASP A 396 31.27 -8.43 28.42
CA ASP A 396 30.46 -7.49 29.20
C ASP A 396 29.12 -8.11 29.63
N ALA A 397 28.48 -8.85 28.71
CA ALA A 397 27.22 -9.53 29.03
C ALA A 397 27.44 -10.63 30.09
N ALA A 398 28.54 -11.39 30.01
CA ALA A 398 28.88 -12.39 31.01
C ALA A 398 29.19 -11.76 32.37
N ALA A 399 29.87 -10.61 32.41
CA ALA A 399 30.13 -9.87 33.65
C ALA A 399 28.83 -9.38 34.31
N LEU A 400 27.89 -8.84 33.52
CA LEU A 400 26.57 -8.40 34.01
C LEU A 400 25.75 -9.58 34.58
N ILE A 401 25.84 -10.76 33.97
CA ILE A 401 25.19 -11.97 34.45
C ILE A 401 25.87 -12.47 35.74
N ALA A 402 27.20 -12.42 35.82
CA ALA A 402 27.95 -12.75 37.04
C ALA A 402 27.62 -11.81 38.21
N ASP A 403 27.34 -10.53 37.91
CA ASP A 403 26.85 -9.52 38.87
C ASP A 403 25.38 -9.72 39.28
N GLY A 404 24.71 -10.76 38.77
CA GLY A 404 23.36 -11.16 39.15
C GLY A 404 22.25 -10.62 38.24
N ALA A 405 22.57 -10.14 37.04
CA ALA A 405 21.54 -9.80 36.04
C ALA A 405 20.88 -11.08 35.49
N VAL A 406 19.57 -11.04 35.38
CA VAL A 406 18.76 -12.16 34.86
C VAL A 406 18.64 -12.08 33.34
N ILE A 407 18.70 -10.87 32.79
CA ILE A 407 18.64 -10.61 31.35
C ILE A 407 19.73 -9.62 30.96
N ALA A 408 20.51 -9.97 29.94
CA ALA A 408 21.41 -9.07 29.24
C ALA A 408 20.97 -8.92 27.77
N TYR A 409 20.71 -7.69 27.33
CA TYR A 409 20.14 -7.39 26.02
C TYR A 409 20.96 -6.32 25.30
N ASN A 410 21.54 -6.67 24.15
CA ASN A 410 22.25 -5.73 23.29
C ASN A 410 21.41 -5.43 22.05
N ARG A 411 21.30 -4.15 21.73
CA ARG A 411 20.61 -3.63 20.56
C ARG A 411 21.56 -2.73 19.78
N ILE A 412 21.70 -3.02 18.49
CA ILE A 412 22.30 -2.14 17.50
C ILE A 412 21.16 -1.63 16.64
N ALA A 413 20.84 -0.33 16.71
CA ALA A 413 19.70 0.24 16.00
C ALA A 413 19.94 1.68 15.50
N GLY A 414 19.31 2.01 14.37
CA GLY A 414 19.21 3.40 13.88
C GLY A 414 20.19 3.76 12.75
N PRO A 415 20.16 5.02 12.28
CA PRO A 415 21.01 5.49 11.18
C PRO A 415 22.51 5.53 11.53
N ASN A 416 22.85 5.71 12.82
CA ASN A 416 24.22 5.76 13.31
C ASN A 416 24.71 4.45 13.94
N CYS A 417 23.84 3.43 13.99
CA CYS A 417 24.18 2.09 14.50
C CYS A 417 24.81 2.08 15.88
N VAL A 418 24.19 2.82 16.79
CA VAL A 418 24.60 2.91 18.19
C VAL A 418 24.34 1.58 18.85
N ASP A 419 25.34 1.07 19.57
CA ASP A 419 25.23 -0.13 20.38
C ASP A 419 24.71 0.23 21.78
N GLU A 420 23.63 -0.41 22.20
CA GLU A 420 22.98 -0.21 23.48
C GLU A 420 22.94 -1.56 24.21
N MET A 421 23.62 -1.67 25.35
CA MET A 421 23.59 -2.84 26.23
C MET A 421 22.69 -2.55 27.42
N TYR A 422 21.80 -3.47 27.75
CA TYR A 422 20.86 -3.37 28.86
C TYR A 422 21.00 -4.58 29.78
N ALA A 423 20.94 -4.35 31.10
CA ALA A 423 20.86 -5.41 32.10
C ALA A 423 19.64 -5.21 33.01
N ILE A 424 18.92 -6.30 33.27
CA ILE A 424 17.75 -6.35 34.15
C ILE A 424 18.05 -7.27 35.33
N TYR A 425 17.91 -6.74 36.54
CA TYR A 425 18.17 -7.44 37.79
C TYR A 425 16.88 -7.90 38.48
N PRO A 426 16.92 -8.95 39.33
CA PRO A 426 15.73 -9.48 40.00
C PRO A 426 15.08 -8.47 40.97
N ASP A 427 15.85 -7.51 41.46
CA ASP A 427 15.41 -6.44 42.36
C ASP A 427 14.70 -5.27 41.63
N GLY A 428 14.50 -5.38 40.32
CA GLY A 428 13.84 -4.37 39.50
C GLY A 428 14.76 -3.28 38.99
N ARG A 429 16.08 -3.34 39.24
CA ARG A 429 17.04 -2.41 38.61
C ARG A 429 17.19 -2.75 37.13
N VAL A 430 17.07 -1.74 36.28
CA VAL A 430 17.37 -1.82 34.84
C VAL A 430 18.46 -0.80 34.51
N THR A 431 19.59 -1.27 33.98
CA THR A 431 20.68 -0.41 33.52
C THR A 431 20.76 -0.48 32.00
N GLY A 432 21.06 0.66 31.36
CA GLY A 432 21.34 0.77 29.94
C GLY A 432 22.66 1.50 29.74
N ASP A 433 23.50 1.04 28.82
CA ASP A 433 24.84 1.53 28.56
C ASP A 433 25.13 1.53 27.04
N ASN A 434 25.51 2.67 26.49
CA ASN A 434 25.94 2.79 25.08
C ASN A 434 27.43 3.13 24.93
N ALA A 435 28.27 2.71 25.89
CA ALA A 435 29.71 3.01 26.00
C ALA A 435 30.06 4.50 26.20
N VAL A 436 29.09 5.42 26.04
CA VAL A 436 29.24 6.87 26.22
C VAL A 436 28.42 7.39 27.40
N SER A 437 27.28 6.75 27.69
CA SER A 437 26.32 7.16 28.72
C SER A 437 25.63 5.95 29.34
N GLN A 438 25.45 6.01 30.66
CA GLN A 438 24.71 5.00 31.42
C GLN A 438 23.42 5.59 31.97
N VAL A 439 22.30 4.91 31.73
CA VAL A 439 20.97 5.29 32.21
C VAL A 439 20.42 4.19 33.11
N LYS A 440 19.83 4.57 34.24
CA LYS A 440 19.21 3.63 35.19
C LYS A 440 17.71 3.89 35.28
N LYS A 441 16.92 2.81 35.31
CA LYS A 441 15.47 2.83 35.49
C LYS A 441 15.10 1.79 36.55
N GLN A 442 14.20 2.14 37.46
CA GLN A 442 13.68 1.23 38.46
C GLN A 442 12.31 0.73 38.01
N VAL A 443 12.14 -0.58 38.04
CA VAL A 443 10.92 -1.33 37.72
C VAL A 443 10.49 -2.10 38.98
N THR A 444 9.22 -2.51 39.10
CA THR A 444 8.81 -3.34 40.24
C THR A 444 9.35 -4.76 40.11
N SER A 445 9.72 -5.39 41.23
CA SER A 445 10.23 -6.77 41.23
C SER A 445 9.20 -7.78 40.71
N ALA A 446 7.91 -7.53 40.95
CA ALA A 446 6.81 -8.34 40.42
C ALA A 446 6.72 -8.29 38.88
N GLU A 447 7.00 -7.14 38.27
CA GLU A 447 7.05 -7.02 36.80
C GLU A 447 8.23 -7.80 36.20
N VAL A 448 9.38 -7.82 36.89
CA VAL A 448 10.54 -8.62 36.46
C VAL A 448 10.28 -10.12 36.61
N GLU A 449 9.60 -10.54 37.68
CA GLU A 449 9.22 -11.93 37.88
C GLU A 449 8.20 -12.40 36.83
N LEU A 450 7.20 -11.57 36.52
CA LEU A 450 6.22 -11.83 35.46
C LEU A 450 6.90 -11.91 34.08
N LEU A 451 7.80 -10.96 33.77
CA LEU A 451 8.60 -10.97 32.54
C LEU A 451 9.37 -12.30 32.40
N MET A 452 10.02 -12.74 33.47
CA MET A 452 10.80 -13.97 33.50
C MET A 452 9.93 -15.22 33.36
N ALA A 453 8.77 -15.26 34.03
CA ALA A 453 7.81 -16.35 33.91
C ALA A 453 7.25 -16.45 32.49
N THR A 454 6.88 -15.33 31.86
CA THR A 454 6.36 -15.33 30.48
C THR A 454 7.41 -15.76 29.46
N ILE A 455 8.66 -15.28 29.56
CA ILE A 455 9.73 -15.66 28.62
C ILE A 455 10.11 -17.15 28.74
N SER A 456 10.19 -17.65 29.97
CA SER A 456 10.62 -19.01 30.28
C SER A 456 9.50 -20.04 30.12
N ASP A 457 8.35 -19.78 30.76
CA ASP A 457 7.32 -20.79 31.04
C ASP A 457 6.22 -20.77 29.97
N GLU A 458 5.87 -19.60 29.41
CA GLU A 458 4.87 -19.49 28.34
C GLU A 458 5.48 -19.59 26.93
N TYR A 459 6.60 -18.92 26.68
CA TYR A 459 7.24 -18.92 25.35
C TYR A 459 8.22 -20.08 25.13
N GLY A 460 8.52 -20.85 26.19
CA GLY A 460 9.31 -22.08 26.13
C GLY A 460 10.71 -21.86 25.55
N TRP A 461 11.29 -20.69 25.78
CA TRP A 461 12.41 -20.24 24.97
C TRP A 461 13.76 -20.66 25.56
N TYR A 462 14.17 -21.88 25.23
CA TYR A 462 15.43 -22.48 25.66
C TYR A 462 16.16 -23.19 24.51
N THR A 463 16.45 -22.47 23.43
CA THR A 463 17.21 -23.03 22.29
C THR A 463 18.71 -23.08 22.62
N ASN A 464 19.39 -24.15 22.17
CA ASN A 464 20.86 -24.30 22.28
C ASN A 464 21.60 -23.74 21.04
N GLU A 465 20.89 -23.19 20.06
CA GLU A 465 21.47 -22.73 18.79
C GLU A 465 21.67 -21.21 18.81
N ILE A 466 22.93 -20.79 18.76
CA ILE A 466 23.30 -19.42 18.40
C ILE A 466 23.23 -19.34 16.86
N ARG A 467 22.33 -18.51 16.31
CA ARG A 467 22.10 -18.40 14.86
C ARG A 467 22.66 -17.09 14.31
N ASP A 468 23.87 -17.12 13.77
CA ASP A 468 24.49 -15.96 13.13
C ASP A 468 24.10 -15.88 11.66
N THR A 469 23.35 -14.85 11.26
CA THR A 469 23.14 -14.52 9.83
C THR A 469 23.18 -13.00 9.61
N TYR A 470 23.97 -12.58 8.62
CA TYR A 470 24.11 -11.18 8.19
C TYR A 470 23.57 -11.02 6.77
N HIS A 471 22.91 -9.89 6.49
CA HIS A 471 22.44 -9.54 5.14
C HIS A 471 23.13 -8.26 4.65
N HIS A 472 23.79 -8.35 3.48
CA HIS A 472 24.18 -7.18 2.69
C HIS A 472 23.03 -6.81 1.74
N PRO A 473 22.72 -5.52 1.45
CA PRO A 473 23.34 -4.28 1.92
C PRO A 473 22.43 -3.48 2.90
N CYS A 474 22.99 -2.92 3.99
CA CYS A 474 22.25 -2.18 5.02
C CYS A 474 22.32 -0.65 4.84
N ARG A 475 21.17 0.03 4.82
CA ARG A 475 21.06 1.49 5.05
C ARG A 475 20.61 1.85 6.47
N GLN A 476 20.26 0.87 7.29
CA GLN A 476 19.97 0.93 8.73
C GLN A 476 20.33 -0.44 9.31
N CYS A 477 21.08 -0.54 10.42
CA CYS A 477 21.32 -1.83 11.07
C CYS A 477 20.39 -2.03 12.25
N TYR A 478 19.75 -3.20 12.30
CA TYR A 478 18.93 -3.67 13.41
C TYR A 478 19.41 -5.03 13.84
N ALA A 479 20.28 -5.12 14.85
CA ALA A 479 20.70 -6.39 15.43
C ALA A 479 20.35 -6.43 16.91
N HIS A 480 19.76 -7.55 17.34
CA HIS A 480 19.36 -7.80 18.71
C HIS A 480 20.06 -9.06 19.22
N TYR A 481 20.63 -8.96 20.41
CA TYR A 481 21.26 -10.07 21.11
C TYR A 481 20.65 -10.12 22.50
N LEU A 482 20.17 -11.28 22.91
CA LEU A 482 19.51 -11.45 24.19
C LEU A 482 20.07 -12.69 24.88
N ILE A 483 20.52 -12.54 26.12
CA ILE A 483 20.93 -13.62 27.01
C ILE A 483 20.03 -13.59 28.24
N VAL A 484 19.53 -14.76 28.62
CA VAL A 484 18.70 -14.97 29.80
C VAL A 484 19.36 -16.01 30.70
N ASN A 485 19.47 -15.72 32.00
CA ASN A 485 19.94 -16.65 33.03
C ASN A 485 18.80 -16.95 34.01
N ARG A 486 18.42 -18.23 34.16
CA ARG A 486 17.45 -18.68 35.18
C ARG A 486 17.90 -20.01 35.76
N ASN A 487 17.91 -20.13 37.09
CA ASN A 487 18.27 -21.35 37.82
C ASN A 487 19.65 -21.95 37.44
N GLY A 488 20.64 -21.10 37.12
CA GLY A 488 21.99 -21.53 36.75
C GLY A 488 22.14 -22.04 35.32
N GLN A 489 21.13 -21.88 34.47
CA GLN A 489 21.22 -22.09 33.03
C GLN A 489 21.26 -20.75 32.29
N GLU A 490 22.33 -20.52 31.54
CA GLU A 490 22.50 -19.38 30.64
C GLU A 490 22.17 -19.80 29.21
N LYS A 491 21.26 -19.08 28.55
CA LYS A 491 20.97 -19.28 27.12
C LYS A 491 20.79 -17.95 26.40
N GLY A 492 21.29 -17.87 25.17
CA GLY A 492 21.25 -16.65 24.38
C GLY A 492 20.88 -16.89 22.93
N VAL A 493 20.31 -15.87 22.29
CA VAL A 493 19.92 -15.89 20.88
C VAL A 493 20.20 -14.54 20.23
N THR A 494 20.62 -14.63 18.98
CA THR A 494 20.92 -13.51 18.10
C THR A 494 19.82 -13.45 17.03
N ALA A 495 19.22 -12.28 16.82
CA ALA A 495 18.34 -12.09 15.67
C ALA A 495 18.28 -10.63 15.20
N VAL A 496 17.94 -10.47 13.93
CA VAL A 496 17.80 -9.18 13.24
C VAL A 496 16.31 -8.84 13.15
N ASP A 497 15.95 -7.58 13.32
CA ASP A 497 14.56 -7.14 13.15
C ASP A 497 14.15 -7.26 11.65
N GLY A 498 13.02 -7.93 11.40
CA GLY A 498 12.33 -7.90 10.09
C GLY A 498 12.66 -8.98 9.05
N GLY A 499 13.34 -10.08 9.41
CA GLY A 499 13.64 -11.18 8.48
C GLY A 499 12.84 -12.47 8.70
N VAL A 500 12.68 -13.29 7.65
CA VAL A 500 12.03 -14.62 7.66
C VAL A 500 12.70 -15.67 8.57
N ASN A 501 13.88 -15.36 9.14
CA ASN A 501 14.66 -16.26 9.98
C ASN A 501 14.45 -16.03 11.49
N MET A 502 13.67 -15.03 11.89
CA MET A 502 13.41 -14.72 13.30
C MET A 502 12.39 -15.72 13.88
N PRO A 503 12.73 -16.50 14.93
CA PRO A 503 11.77 -17.39 15.57
C PRO A 503 10.60 -16.57 16.16
N PRO A 504 9.33 -16.96 15.96
CA PRO A 504 8.17 -16.24 16.50
C PRO A 504 8.28 -15.99 18.00
N ASN A 505 8.72 -16.99 18.77
CA ASN A 505 8.88 -16.88 20.23
C ASN A 505 9.89 -15.80 20.63
N TYR A 506 10.95 -15.56 19.83
CA TYR A 506 11.90 -14.48 20.07
C TYR A 506 11.27 -13.10 19.86
N GLY A 507 10.44 -12.95 18.82
CA GLY A 507 9.71 -11.72 18.55
C GLY A 507 8.77 -11.34 19.70
N PHE A 508 8.08 -12.34 20.27
CA PHE A 508 7.24 -12.14 21.44
C PHE A 508 8.05 -11.76 22.68
N SER A 509 9.18 -12.42 22.97
CA SER A 509 10.07 -12.02 24.07
C SER A 509 10.57 -10.58 23.95
N LEU A 510 11.00 -10.15 22.76
CA LEU A 510 11.43 -8.76 22.53
C LEU A 510 10.31 -7.74 22.76
N SER A 511 9.07 -8.09 22.41
CA SER A 511 7.93 -7.19 22.56
C SER A 511 7.61 -6.84 24.02
N ILE A 512 7.91 -7.74 24.96
CA ILE A 512 7.70 -7.53 26.40
C ILE A 512 8.91 -6.85 27.07
N ILE A 513 10.12 -7.11 26.58
CA ILE A 513 11.34 -6.48 27.11
C ILE A 513 11.39 -4.99 26.74
N ARG A 514 11.08 -4.63 25.48
CA ARG A 514 11.24 -3.26 24.94
C ARG A 514 10.57 -2.15 25.79
N PRO A 515 9.33 -2.29 26.28
CA PRO A 515 8.69 -1.28 27.14
C PRO A 515 9.40 -1.02 28.48
N LEU A 516 10.15 -2.00 28.99
CA LEU A 516 10.83 -1.91 30.28
C LEU A 516 12.17 -1.18 30.19
N LEU A 517 12.78 -1.08 29.00
CA LEU A 517 14.09 -0.48 28.82
C LEU A 517 14.07 1.06 28.97
N PRO A 518 15.11 1.67 29.55
CA PRO A 518 15.30 3.11 29.51
C PRO A 518 15.65 3.60 28.10
N VAL A 519 15.19 4.79 27.75
CA VAL A 519 15.58 5.46 26.50
C VAL A 519 16.99 6.01 26.69
N ILE A 520 17.93 5.51 25.89
CA ILE A 520 19.27 6.08 25.79
C ILE A 520 19.21 7.06 24.61
N ASN A 521 19.38 8.35 24.86
CA ASN A 521 19.49 9.30 23.76
C ASN A 521 20.88 9.12 23.13
N PRO A 522 20.99 8.84 21.83
CA PRO A 522 22.28 8.96 21.17
C PRO A 522 22.76 10.41 21.31
N ALA A 523 24.06 10.61 21.54
CA ALA A 523 24.65 11.93 21.41
C ALA A 523 24.29 12.51 20.02
N PRO A 524 24.04 13.83 19.92
CA PRO A 524 23.46 14.45 18.73
C PRO A 524 24.24 14.22 17.45
#